data_AF-A0A412YSF2-F1
#
_entry.id   AF-A0A412YSF2-F1
#
_cell.length_a   1.000
_cell.length_b   1.000
_cell.length_c   1.000
_cell.angle_alpha   90.00
_cell.angle_beta   90.00
_cell.angle_gamma   90.00
#
_symmetry.space_group_name_H-M   'P 1'
#
loop_
_entity.id
_entity.type
_entity.pdbx_description
1 polymer ?
#
loop_
_entity_poly.entity_id
_entity_poly.type
_entity_poly.pdbx_seq_one_letter_code
_entity_poly.pdbx_strand_id
1 'polypeptide(L)'
;MSKKNKIRRLSDVIVDIRKEINNNESQENKDAVRVLLDEANQIIDENKKADKGIGYAMLLMFGVIIYFGVSLYQADNQISLLNDDIVEKRNTINNLQWSDSLFTKFMDLSYDSINGNRTIYYKSINGNPLTYSDLMKENDSLKNVNRHNELKLSLARRNYDISFKETDSYITIMAPKLDSALLLLPHYKNKIQYDANKKTWSVILP
;
A
#
# COMPACT_ATOMS: atom_id res chain seq x y z
N MET A 1 64.96 -48.88 -24.72
CA MET A 1 63.91 -49.66 -24.02
C MET A 1 63.36 -48.81 -22.87
N SER A 2 62.15 -48.29 -23.01
CA SER A 2 61.51 -47.43 -22.01
C SER A 2 60.96 -48.29 -20.87
N LYS A 3 61.59 -48.25 -19.69
CA LYS A 3 61.00 -48.81 -18.46
C LYS A 3 59.80 -47.92 -18.10
N LYS A 4 58.59 -48.35 -18.51
CA LYS A 4 57.34 -47.83 -17.95
C LYS A 4 57.40 -48.04 -16.44
N ASN A 5 57.56 -46.97 -15.67
CA ASN A 5 57.49 -47.01 -14.22
C ASN A 5 56.03 -47.28 -13.85
N LYS A 6 55.69 -48.54 -13.61
CA LYS A 6 54.36 -48.97 -13.21
C LYS A 6 54.14 -48.42 -11.80
N ILE A 7 53.07 -47.67 -11.56
CA ILE A 7 52.74 -47.17 -10.22
C ILE A 7 52.52 -48.40 -9.31
N ARG A 8 53.50 -48.71 -8.47
CA ARG A 8 53.43 -49.82 -7.50
C ARG A 8 52.92 -49.27 -6.17
N ARG A 9 52.08 -50.03 -5.48
CA ARG A 9 51.62 -49.63 -4.14
C ARG A 9 52.75 -49.85 -3.15
N LEU A 10 52.85 -48.99 -2.14
CA LEU A 10 53.82 -49.16 -1.04
C LEU A 10 53.75 -50.57 -0.43
N SER A 11 52.54 -51.13 -0.32
CA SER A 11 52.31 -52.51 0.12
C SER A 11 53.01 -53.55 -0.75
N ASP A 12 53.07 -53.35 -2.07
CA ASP A 12 53.68 -54.31 -3.00
C ASP A 12 55.22 -54.23 -2.89
N VAL A 13 55.77 -53.02 -2.75
CA VAL A 13 57.21 -52.80 -2.56
C VAL A 13 57.69 -53.39 -1.22
N ILE A 14 56.89 -53.25 -0.15
CA ILE A 14 57.20 -53.85 1.16
C ILE A 14 57.19 -55.39 1.10
N VAL A 15 56.27 -55.99 0.34
CA VAL A 15 56.22 -57.45 0.13
C VAL A 15 57.45 -57.94 -0.63
N ASP A 16 57.88 -57.20 -1.65
CA ASP A 16 59.10 -57.53 -2.42
C ASP A 16 60.36 -57.38 -1.55
N ILE A 17 60.49 -56.32 -0.74
CA ILE A 17 61.59 -56.16 0.23
C ILE A 17 61.64 -57.36 1.19
N ARG A 18 60.49 -57.78 1.70
CA ARG A 18 60.39 -58.94 2.62
C ARG A 18 60.84 -60.24 1.95
N LYS A 19 60.49 -60.42 0.68
CA LYS A 19 60.88 -61.60 -0.10
C LYS A 19 62.39 -61.62 -0.39
N GLU A 20 62.96 -60.46 -0.69
CA GLU A 20 64.38 -60.32 -1.01
C GLU A 20 65.29 -60.48 0.21
N ILE A 21 64.85 -59.99 1.38
CA ILE A 21 65.54 -60.18 2.67
C ILE A 21 65.55 -61.66 3.10
N ASN A 22 64.52 -62.44 2.77
CA ASN A 22 64.43 -63.85 3.17
C ASN A 22 65.32 -64.81 2.34
N ASN A 23 65.85 -64.38 1.19
CA ASN A 23 66.62 -65.23 0.25
C ASN A 23 68.16 -65.07 0.39
N ASN A 24 68.69 -65.15 1.61
CA ASN A 24 70.03 -64.71 2.02
C ASN A 24 71.24 -65.06 1.10
N GLU A 25 72.20 -64.12 1.05
CA GLU A 25 73.64 -64.25 0.69
C GLU A 25 74.16 -63.92 -0.72
N SER A 26 73.73 -62.80 -1.32
CA SER A 26 74.55 -62.14 -2.35
C SER A 26 74.66 -60.62 -2.13
N GLN A 27 75.76 -60.01 -2.58
CA GLN A 27 75.92 -58.55 -2.59
C GLN A 27 74.83 -57.89 -3.47
N GLU A 28 74.38 -58.60 -4.51
CA GLU A 28 73.31 -58.18 -5.43
C GLU A 28 71.95 -58.07 -4.71
N ASN A 29 71.64 -58.96 -3.76
CA ASN A 29 70.41 -58.89 -2.97
C ASN A 29 70.41 -57.68 -2.02
N LYS A 30 71.58 -57.27 -1.50
CA LYS A 30 71.68 -56.06 -0.65
C LYS A 30 71.42 -54.79 -1.45
N ASP A 31 71.90 -54.73 -2.69
CA ASP A 31 71.67 -53.58 -3.56
C ASP A 31 70.23 -53.56 -4.09
N ALA A 32 69.63 -54.73 -4.38
CA ALA A 32 68.22 -54.85 -4.72
C ALA A 32 67.30 -54.36 -3.58
N VAL A 33 67.58 -54.75 -2.33
CA VAL A 33 66.84 -54.27 -1.15
C VAL A 33 66.97 -52.76 -0.97
N ARG A 34 68.15 -52.18 -1.22
CA ARG A 34 68.36 -50.72 -1.14
C ARG A 34 67.53 -49.97 -2.19
N VAL A 35 67.53 -50.45 -3.43
CA VAL A 35 66.72 -49.85 -4.51
C VAL A 35 65.23 -49.87 -4.17
N LEU A 36 64.72 -50.98 -3.62
CA LEU A 36 63.32 -51.07 -3.20
C LEU A 36 63.02 -50.18 -1.98
N LEU A 37 63.98 -50.02 -1.06
CA LEU A 37 63.83 -49.13 0.10
C LEU A 37 63.78 -47.66 -0.33
N ASP A 38 64.61 -47.27 -1.32
CA ASP A 38 64.58 -45.93 -1.92
C ASP A 38 63.26 -45.69 -2.67
N GLU A 39 62.74 -46.69 -3.40
CA GLU A 39 61.42 -46.64 -4.04
C GLU A 39 60.30 -46.45 -3.00
N ALA A 40 60.35 -47.17 -1.87
CA ALA A 40 59.39 -47.02 -0.78
C ALA A 40 59.44 -45.62 -0.13
N ASN A 41 60.65 -45.10 0.12
CA ASN A 41 60.84 -43.76 0.66
C ASN A 41 60.37 -42.67 -0.30
N GLN A 42 60.58 -42.85 -1.61
CA GLN A 42 60.08 -41.95 -2.63
C GLN A 42 58.54 -41.89 -2.63
N ILE A 43 57.87 -43.04 -2.56
CA ILE A 43 56.39 -43.11 -2.50
C ILE A 43 55.86 -42.41 -1.24
N ILE A 44 56.54 -42.55 -0.10
CA ILE A 44 56.16 -41.89 1.16
C ILE A 44 56.31 -40.37 1.06
N ASP A 45 57.41 -39.88 0.50
CA ASP A 45 57.64 -38.43 0.34
C ASP A 45 56.65 -37.79 -0.66
N GLU A 46 56.34 -38.50 -1.75
CA GLU A 46 55.32 -38.08 -2.72
C GLU A 46 53.92 -38.00 -2.07
N ASN A 47 53.53 -39.00 -1.28
CA ASN A 47 52.24 -38.97 -0.54
C ASN A 47 52.21 -37.85 0.50
N LYS A 48 53.31 -37.62 1.22
CA LYS A 48 53.40 -36.53 2.22
C LYS A 48 53.28 -35.14 1.57
N LYS A 49 53.80 -34.97 0.35
CA LYS A 49 53.62 -33.76 -0.46
C LYS A 49 52.17 -33.62 -0.95
N ALA A 50 51.56 -34.72 -1.39
CA ALA A 50 50.16 -34.75 -1.81
C ALA A 50 49.20 -34.38 -0.67
N ASP A 51 49.38 -34.92 0.53
CA ASP A 51 48.53 -34.62 1.70
C ASP A 51 48.60 -33.14 2.09
N LYS A 52 49.79 -32.54 2.06
CA LYS A 52 49.94 -31.10 2.26
C LYS A 52 49.22 -30.30 1.18
N GLY A 53 49.33 -30.71 -0.09
CA GLY A 53 48.63 -30.09 -1.21
C GLY A 53 47.10 -30.16 -1.06
N ILE A 54 46.57 -31.30 -0.62
CA ILE A 54 45.15 -31.49 -0.32
C ILE A 54 44.71 -30.55 0.81
N GLY A 55 45.52 -30.44 1.88
CA GLY A 55 45.25 -29.51 2.98
C GLY A 55 45.11 -28.05 2.54
N TYR A 56 46.02 -27.57 1.68
CA TYR A 56 45.93 -26.22 1.11
C TYR A 56 44.71 -26.06 0.19
N ALA A 57 44.39 -27.07 -0.62
CA ALA A 57 43.21 -27.04 -1.47
C ALA A 57 41.91 -26.99 -0.66
N MET A 58 41.83 -27.73 0.46
CA MET A 58 40.69 -27.69 1.38
C MET A 58 40.55 -26.31 2.04
N LEU A 59 41.64 -25.69 2.48
CA LEU A 59 41.61 -24.34 3.04
C LEU A 59 41.08 -23.30 2.03
N LEU A 60 41.52 -23.39 0.77
CA LEU A 60 41.01 -22.53 -0.29
C LEU A 60 39.51 -22.75 -0.53
N MET A 61 39.06 -24.00 -0.56
CA MET A 61 37.63 -24.33 -0.71
C MET A 61 36.78 -23.78 0.44
N PHE A 62 37.25 -23.89 1.68
CA PHE A 62 36.57 -23.27 2.82
C PHE A 62 36.49 -21.75 2.69
N GLY A 63 37.56 -21.10 2.22
CA GLY A 63 37.55 -19.66 1.94
C GLY A 63 36.50 -19.27 0.91
N VAL A 64 36.36 -20.04 -0.17
CA VAL A 64 35.34 -19.80 -1.22
C VAL A 64 33.93 -19.98 -0.67
N ILE A 65 33.69 -21.02 0.13
CA ILE A 65 32.36 -21.28 0.73
C ILE A 65 31.95 -20.14 1.67
N ILE A 66 32.87 -19.68 2.53
CA ILE A 66 32.60 -18.58 3.45
C ILE A 66 32.32 -17.29 2.67
N TYR A 67 33.14 -16.99 1.66
CA TYR A 67 32.93 -15.81 0.81
C TYR A 67 31.56 -15.84 0.13
N PHE A 68 31.17 -17.00 -0.43
CA PHE A 68 29.89 -17.15 -1.10
C PHE A 68 28.71 -17.00 -0.13
N GLY A 69 28.81 -17.57 1.08
CA GLY A 69 27.79 -17.41 2.11
C GLY A 69 27.58 -15.96 2.54
N VAL A 70 28.68 -15.21 2.73
CA VAL A 70 28.63 -13.78 3.07
C VAL A 70 28.03 -12.96 1.93
N SER A 71 28.32 -13.31 0.67
CA SER A 71 27.74 -12.65 -0.50
C SER A 71 26.23 -12.86 -0.60
N LEU A 72 25.75 -14.08 -0.36
CA LEU A 72 24.31 -14.39 -0.40
C LEU A 72 23.56 -13.64 0.71
N TYR A 73 24.09 -13.62 1.93
CA TYR A 73 23.48 -12.90 3.05
C TYR A 73 23.34 -11.39 2.78
N GLN A 74 24.35 -10.78 2.15
CA GLN A 74 24.27 -9.37 1.76
C GLN A 74 23.24 -9.12 0.65
N ALA A 75 23.14 -10.02 -0.32
CA ALA A 75 22.17 -9.92 -1.40
C ALA A 75 20.73 -9.96 -0.87
N ASP A 76 20.42 -10.88 0.05
CA ASP A 76 19.09 -10.99 0.66
C ASP A 76 18.69 -9.71 1.41
N ASN A 77 19.61 -9.13 2.18
CA ASN A 77 19.35 -7.87 2.89
C ASN A 77 19.07 -6.71 1.91
N GLN A 78 19.80 -6.63 0.80
CA GLN A 78 19.56 -5.60 -0.22
C GLN A 78 18.21 -5.80 -0.93
N ILE A 79 17.82 -7.04 -1.21
CA ILE A 79 16.52 -7.35 -1.82
C ILE A 79 15.37 -6.95 -0.88
N SER A 80 15.50 -7.20 0.42
CA SER A 80 14.48 -6.80 1.40
C SER A 80 14.30 -5.28 1.42
N LEU A 81 15.39 -4.52 1.54
CA LEU A 81 15.35 -3.06 1.54
C LEU A 81 14.74 -2.50 0.24
N LEU A 82 15.10 -3.09 -0.90
CA LEU A 82 14.57 -2.68 -2.20
C LEU A 82 13.07 -2.96 -2.32
N ASN A 83 12.59 -4.09 -1.78
CA ASN A 83 11.16 -4.42 -1.78
C ASN A 83 10.36 -3.44 -0.93
N ASP A 84 10.85 -3.06 0.24
CA ASP A 84 10.18 -2.09 1.10
C ASP A 84 10.06 -0.73 0.41
N ASP A 85 11.14 -0.25 -0.23
CA ASP A 85 11.13 0.99 -1.03
C ASP A 85 10.16 0.90 -2.23
N ILE A 86 10.11 -0.24 -2.92
CA ILE A 86 9.15 -0.47 -4.02
C ILE A 86 7.70 -0.40 -3.51
N VAL A 87 7.41 -1.00 -2.35
CA VAL A 87 6.07 -0.97 -1.74
C VAL A 87 5.69 0.46 -1.35
N GLU A 88 6.60 1.21 -0.73
CA GLU A 88 6.37 2.61 -0.38
C GLU A 88 6.11 3.48 -1.62
N LYS A 89 6.95 3.34 -2.66
CA LYS A 89 6.78 4.05 -3.93
C LYS A 89 5.46 3.67 -4.60
N ARG A 90 5.07 2.40 -4.59
CA ARG A 90 3.78 1.95 -5.15
C ARG A 90 2.60 2.54 -4.39
N ASN A 91 2.66 2.57 -3.06
CA ASN A 91 1.62 3.20 -2.25
C ASN A 91 1.51 4.70 -2.55
N THR A 92 2.65 5.38 -2.68
CA THR A 92 2.70 6.80 -3.06
C THR A 92 2.11 7.03 -4.44
N ILE A 93 2.48 6.22 -5.44
CA ILE A 93 1.93 6.27 -6.79
C ILE A 93 0.42 6.06 -6.78
N ASN A 94 -0.07 5.04 -6.05
CA ASN A 94 -1.51 4.76 -5.95
C ASN A 94 -2.26 5.94 -5.32
N ASN A 95 -1.73 6.54 -4.26
CA ASN A 95 -2.31 7.70 -3.61
C ASN A 95 -2.33 8.92 -4.55
N LEU A 96 -1.25 9.14 -5.29
CA LEU A 96 -1.16 10.21 -6.29
C LEU A 96 -2.17 9.99 -7.41
N GLN A 97 -2.24 8.78 -7.98
CA GLN A 97 -3.22 8.44 -9.02
C GLN A 97 -4.67 8.59 -8.54
N TRP A 98 -4.96 8.16 -7.32
CA TRP A 98 -6.30 8.36 -6.72
C TRP A 98 -6.61 9.84 -6.53
N SER A 99 -5.66 10.62 -6.00
CA SER A 99 -5.82 12.07 -5.84
C SER A 99 -6.02 12.79 -7.18
N ASP A 100 -5.30 12.37 -8.23
CA ASP A 100 -5.40 12.93 -9.58
C ASP A 100 -6.71 12.54 -10.27
N SER A 101 -7.18 11.32 -10.06
CA SER A 101 -8.50 10.86 -10.54
C SER A 101 -9.64 11.62 -9.87
N LEU A 102 -9.58 11.80 -8.54
CA LEU A 102 -10.54 12.64 -7.82
C LEU A 102 -10.48 14.07 -8.32
N PHE A 103 -9.29 14.65 -8.41
CA PHE A 103 -9.09 16.01 -8.91
C PHE A 103 -9.67 16.18 -10.33
N THR A 104 -9.41 15.24 -11.23
CA THR A 104 -9.95 15.22 -12.60
C THR A 104 -11.48 15.16 -12.60
N LYS A 105 -12.05 14.27 -11.78
CA LYS A 105 -13.51 14.14 -11.64
C LYS A 105 -14.16 15.40 -11.07
N PHE A 106 -13.49 16.09 -10.14
CA PHE A 106 -14.01 17.30 -9.52
C PHE A 106 -13.82 18.56 -10.37
N MET A 107 -12.73 18.64 -11.12
CA MET A 107 -12.35 19.83 -11.89
C MET A 107 -12.79 19.82 -13.36
N ASP A 108 -13.46 18.75 -13.81
CA ASP A 108 -13.95 18.57 -15.19
C ASP A 108 -12.89 18.97 -16.23
N LEU A 109 -11.67 18.44 -16.04
CA LEU A 109 -10.51 18.78 -16.86
C LEU A 109 -10.73 18.29 -18.28
N SER A 110 -10.89 19.21 -19.24
CA SER A 110 -10.82 18.83 -20.65
C SER A 110 -9.34 18.68 -21.04
N TYR A 111 -9.02 17.51 -21.59
CA TYR A 111 -7.69 17.22 -22.13
C TYR A 111 -7.75 17.36 -23.65
N ASP A 112 -7.13 18.41 -24.18
CA ASP A 112 -6.92 18.55 -25.62
C ASP A 112 -5.66 17.75 -26.01
N SER A 113 -5.87 16.55 -26.57
CA SER A 113 -4.77 15.66 -26.96
C SER A 113 -3.91 16.19 -28.12
N ILE A 114 -4.33 17.27 -28.78
CA ILE A 114 -3.64 17.85 -29.94
C ILE A 114 -2.63 18.92 -29.49
N ASN A 115 -2.98 19.71 -28.46
CA ASN A 115 -2.13 20.80 -27.96
C ASN A 115 -1.43 20.48 -26.62
N GLY A 116 -1.76 19.36 -25.98
CA GLY A 116 -1.17 18.96 -24.69
C GLY A 116 -1.57 19.86 -23.51
N ASN A 117 -2.53 20.77 -23.72
CA ASN A 117 -2.95 21.75 -22.73
C ASN A 117 -4.06 21.18 -21.86
N ARG A 118 -3.91 21.33 -20.54
CA ARG A 118 -4.93 21.01 -19.53
C ARG A 118 -5.68 22.29 -19.18
N THR A 119 -6.95 22.39 -19.54
CA THR A 119 -7.78 23.54 -19.18
C THR A 119 -8.52 23.26 -17.88
N ILE A 120 -8.26 24.06 -16.86
CA ILE A 120 -8.88 23.95 -15.53
C ILE A 120 -10.08 24.89 -15.46
N TYR A 121 -11.30 24.35 -15.41
CA TYR A 121 -12.51 25.14 -15.18
C TYR A 121 -12.78 25.24 -13.67
N TYR A 122 -12.28 26.28 -13.00
CA TYR A 122 -12.72 26.58 -11.65
C TYR A 122 -14.05 27.34 -11.70
N LYS A 123 -15.08 26.86 -11.00
CA LYS A 123 -16.29 27.66 -10.76
C LYS A 123 -15.92 28.75 -9.75
N SER A 124 -15.85 30.01 -10.21
CA SER A 124 -15.74 31.16 -9.30
C SER A 124 -17.10 31.83 -9.14
N ILE A 125 -17.43 32.19 -7.90
CA ILE A 125 -18.47 33.18 -7.61
C ILE A 125 -17.72 34.44 -7.18
N ASN A 126 -17.95 35.55 -7.87
CA ASN A 126 -17.29 36.84 -7.63
C ASN A 126 -15.75 36.81 -7.68
N GLY A 127 -15.15 35.94 -8.50
CA GLY A 127 -13.70 35.90 -8.74
C GLY A 127 -12.86 35.16 -7.69
N ASN A 128 -13.47 34.64 -6.62
CA ASN A 128 -12.78 33.78 -5.66
C ASN A 128 -12.95 32.30 -6.04
N PRO A 129 -11.88 31.47 -5.92
CA PRO A 129 -12.00 30.04 -6.14
C PRO A 129 -12.92 29.42 -5.07
N LEU A 130 -13.97 28.71 -5.48
CA LEU A 130 -14.82 27.95 -4.55
C LEU A 130 -14.18 26.62 -4.20
N THR A 131 -14.11 26.30 -2.91
CA THR A 131 -13.70 24.98 -2.42
C THR A 131 -14.92 24.09 -2.21
N TYR A 132 -14.75 22.76 -2.31
CA TYR A 132 -15.82 21.80 -1.98
C TYR A 132 -16.33 21.94 -0.53
N SER A 133 -15.44 22.27 0.42
CA SER A 133 -15.81 22.55 1.81
C SER A 133 -16.78 23.74 1.91
N ASP A 134 -16.59 24.76 1.07
CA ASP A 134 -17.44 25.95 1.05
C ASP A 134 -18.83 25.60 0.51
N LEU A 135 -18.90 24.83 -0.58
CA LEU A 135 -20.16 24.31 -1.13
C LEU A 135 -20.91 23.43 -0.13
N MET A 136 -20.20 22.57 0.61
CA MET A 136 -20.83 21.68 1.58
C MET A 136 -21.39 22.45 2.78
N LYS A 137 -20.66 23.43 3.30
CA LYS A 137 -21.14 24.34 4.35
C LYS A 137 -22.36 25.14 3.90
N GLU A 138 -22.34 25.64 2.66
CA GLU A 138 -23.47 26.38 2.10
C GLU A 138 -24.70 25.49 1.95
N ASN A 139 -24.54 24.26 1.47
CA ASN A 139 -25.63 23.29 1.37
C ASN A 139 -26.24 22.93 2.75
N ASP A 140 -25.39 22.70 3.76
CA ASP A 140 -25.86 22.42 5.11
C ASP A 140 -26.59 23.63 5.72
N SER A 141 -26.09 24.84 5.47
CA SER A 141 -26.76 26.10 5.84
C SER A 141 -28.14 26.21 5.17
N LEU A 142 -28.22 25.97 3.86
CA LEU A 142 -29.47 26.01 3.10
C LEU A 142 -30.48 24.97 3.60
N LYS A 143 -30.04 23.75 3.90
CA LYS A 143 -30.91 22.71 4.49
C LYS A 143 -31.50 23.14 5.83
N ASN A 144 -30.69 23.77 6.68
CA ASN A 144 -31.16 24.27 7.98
C ASN A 144 -32.19 25.40 7.83
N VAL A 145 -31.94 26.35 6.93
CA VAL A 145 -32.90 27.43 6.62
C VAL A 145 -34.21 26.85 6.07
N ASN A 146 -34.13 25.87 5.17
CA ASN A 146 -35.31 25.26 4.58
C ASN A 146 -36.15 24.52 5.63
N ARG A 147 -35.50 23.74 6.50
CA ARG A 147 -36.15 23.05 7.63
C ARG A 147 -36.85 24.03 8.58
N HIS A 148 -36.23 25.16 8.88
CA HIS A 148 -36.83 26.20 9.72
C HIS A 148 -38.06 26.83 9.07
N ASN A 149 -38.00 27.08 7.76
CA ASN A 149 -39.12 27.63 6.99
C ASN A 149 -40.28 26.63 6.88
N GLU A 150 -39.99 25.35 6.66
CA GLU A 150 -40.98 24.27 6.69
C GLU A 150 -41.70 24.20 8.03
N LEU A 151 -40.96 24.30 9.15
CA LEU A 151 -41.54 24.30 10.48
C LEU A 151 -42.48 25.50 10.68
N LYS A 152 -42.04 26.72 10.34
CA LYS A 152 -42.87 27.94 10.41
C LYS A 152 -44.15 27.80 9.58
N LEU A 153 -44.03 27.30 8.35
CA LEU A 153 -45.17 27.10 7.46
C LEU A 153 -46.13 26.05 8.02
N SER A 154 -45.62 24.96 8.61
CA SER A 154 -46.44 23.92 9.23
C SER A 154 -47.26 24.43 10.41
N LEU A 155 -46.70 25.34 11.21
CA LEU A 155 -47.40 26.00 12.32
C LEU A 155 -48.49 26.93 11.80
N ALA A 156 -48.20 27.73 10.76
CA ALA A 156 -49.19 28.60 10.13
C ALA A 156 -50.36 27.80 9.54
N ARG A 157 -50.08 26.69 8.83
CA ARG A 157 -51.10 25.78 8.31
C ARG A 157 -51.99 25.22 9.40
N ARG A 158 -51.40 24.77 10.51
CA ARG A 158 -52.15 24.19 11.63
C ARG A 158 -53.00 25.21 12.37
N ASN A 159 -52.48 26.42 12.60
CA ASN A 159 -53.14 27.43 13.42
C ASN A 159 -54.25 28.18 12.66
N TYR A 160 -54.08 28.37 11.35
CA TYR A 160 -54.99 29.20 10.54
C TYR A 160 -55.76 28.41 9.47
N ASP A 161 -55.63 27.08 9.45
CA ASP A 161 -56.32 26.19 8.50
C ASP A 161 -56.06 26.57 7.03
N ILE A 162 -54.79 26.91 6.73
CA ILE A 162 -54.35 27.34 5.41
C ILE A 162 -54.06 26.11 4.54
N SER A 163 -54.63 26.11 3.35
CA SER A 163 -54.45 25.07 2.33
C SER A 163 -53.81 25.63 1.07
N PHE A 164 -53.11 24.77 0.34
CA PHE A 164 -52.38 25.12 -0.87
C PHE A 164 -52.82 24.19 -1.99
N LYS A 165 -53.05 24.76 -3.18
CA LYS A 165 -53.25 24.02 -4.42
C LYS A 165 -52.16 24.43 -5.39
N GLU A 166 -51.34 23.48 -5.78
CA GLU A 166 -50.17 23.72 -6.60
C GLU A 166 -50.37 23.15 -8.00
N THR A 167 -49.93 23.91 -9.00
CA THR A 167 -49.81 23.51 -10.39
C THR A 167 -48.41 23.88 -10.87
N ASP A 168 -47.98 23.37 -12.02
CA ASP A 168 -46.64 23.64 -12.55
C ASP A 168 -46.32 25.13 -12.76
N SER A 169 -47.33 26.01 -12.82
CA SER A 169 -47.16 27.44 -13.13
C SER A 169 -47.57 28.41 -12.01
N TYR A 170 -48.32 27.96 -11.00
CA TYR A 170 -48.72 28.81 -9.88
C TYR A 170 -49.14 28.03 -8.65
N ILE A 171 -49.04 28.69 -7.50
CA ILE A 171 -49.48 28.22 -6.20
C ILE A 171 -50.70 29.05 -5.78
N THR A 172 -51.84 28.39 -5.56
CA THR A 172 -53.03 29.00 -4.97
C THR A 172 -53.05 28.74 -3.47
N ILE A 173 -53.18 29.80 -2.67
CA ILE A 173 -53.30 29.73 -1.21
C ILE A 173 -54.77 29.96 -0.86
N MET A 174 -55.37 29.09 -0.04
CA MET A 174 -56.76 29.17 0.37
C MET A 174 -56.88 29.09 1.89
N ALA A 175 -57.56 30.04 2.52
CA ALA A 175 -57.78 30.05 3.97
C ALA A 175 -59.25 30.41 4.33
N PRO A 176 -60.24 29.57 3.98
CA PRO A 176 -61.66 29.96 4.00
C PRO A 176 -62.15 30.45 5.37
N LYS A 177 -61.67 29.86 6.47
CA LYS A 177 -62.02 30.27 7.84
C LYS A 177 -61.46 31.65 8.18
N LEU A 178 -60.20 31.89 7.86
CA LEU A 178 -59.53 33.17 8.10
C LEU A 178 -60.14 34.26 7.23
N ASP A 179 -60.37 33.99 5.94
CA ASP A 179 -60.99 34.92 4.99
C ASP A 179 -62.41 35.30 5.45
N SER A 180 -63.19 34.33 5.91
CA SER A 180 -64.52 34.58 6.47
C SER A 180 -64.47 35.45 7.74
N ALA A 181 -63.53 35.16 8.65
CA ALA A 181 -63.34 35.95 9.85
C ALA A 181 -62.94 37.41 9.53
N LEU A 182 -62.05 37.60 8.55
CA LEU A 182 -61.62 38.92 8.08
C LEU A 182 -62.75 39.69 7.38
N LEU A 183 -63.60 39.02 6.61
CA LEU A 183 -64.78 39.62 5.98
C LEU A 183 -65.83 40.08 7.00
N LEU A 184 -66.04 39.32 8.07
CA LEU A 184 -66.99 39.66 9.11
C LEU A 184 -66.46 40.75 10.06
N LEU A 185 -65.13 40.88 10.17
CA LEU A 185 -64.50 41.77 11.14
C LEU A 185 -65.02 43.22 11.08
N PRO A 186 -65.10 43.91 9.92
CA PRO A 186 -65.58 45.30 9.86
C PRO A 186 -67.01 45.50 10.37
N HIS A 187 -67.88 44.49 10.21
CA HIS A 187 -69.30 44.56 10.58
C HIS A 187 -69.57 44.24 12.04
N TYR A 188 -68.71 43.42 12.65
CA TYR A 188 -68.88 42.93 14.02
C TYR A 188 -67.81 43.46 14.98
N LYS A 189 -66.87 44.29 14.51
CA LYS A 189 -65.79 44.87 15.33
C LYS A 189 -66.30 45.60 16.58
N ASN A 190 -67.40 46.33 16.45
CA ASN A 190 -68.03 47.06 17.56
C ASN A 190 -68.83 46.15 18.52
N LYS A 191 -69.13 44.91 18.12
CA LYS A 191 -69.88 43.93 18.92
C LYS A 191 -68.97 42.93 19.64
N ILE A 192 -67.67 42.94 19.32
CA ILE A 192 -66.70 42.02 19.89
C ILE A 192 -65.76 42.84 20.78
N GLN A 193 -65.71 42.49 22.07
CA GLN A 193 -64.85 43.15 23.04
C GLN A 193 -63.91 42.13 23.67
N TYR A 194 -62.64 42.46 23.77
CA TYR A 194 -61.66 41.62 24.44
C TYR A 194 -61.52 42.07 25.89
N ASP A 195 -61.82 41.16 26.83
CA ASP A 195 -61.52 41.36 28.25
C ASP A 195 -60.10 40.85 28.53
N ALA A 196 -59.15 41.77 28.69
CA ALA A 196 -57.75 41.44 28.93
C ALA A 196 -57.50 40.74 30.29
N ASN A 197 -58.36 40.99 31.29
CA ASN A 197 -58.23 40.38 32.62
C ASN A 197 -58.70 38.93 32.61
N LYS A 198 -59.77 38.64 31.86
CA LYS A 198 -60.32 37.28 31.71
C LYS A 198 -59.69 36.49 30.55
N LYS A 199 -58.94 37.16 29.67
CA LYS A 199 -58.40 36.61 28.41
C LYS A 199 -59.49 35.98 27.53
N THR A 200 -60.69 36.56 27.56
CA THR A 200 -61.86 36.06 26.83
C THR A 200 -62.42 37.14 25.91
N TRP A 201 -62.87 36.72 24.74
CA TRP A 201 -63.65 37.55 23.83
C TRP A 201 -65.13 37.45 24.19
N SER A 202 -65.78 38.59 24.41
CA SER A 202 -67.23 38.68 24.62
C SER A 202 -67.90 39.26 23.39
N VAL A 203 -69.07 38.71 23.05
CA VAL A 203 -69.93 39.22 21.97
C VAL A 203 -71.13 39.88 22.63
N ILE A 204 -71.32 41.17 22.37
CA ILE A 204 -72.49 41.91 22.81
C ILE A 204 -73.59 41.65 21.77
N LEU A 205 -74.49 40.73 22.11
CA LEU A 205 -75.73 40.51 21.36
C LEU A 205 -76.72 41.64 21.68
N PRO A 206 -77.53 42.09 20.71
CA PRO A 206 -78.62 43.05 20.95
C PRO A 206 -79.69 42.48 21.88
#